data_AF-A0A8T0DUG7-F1
#
_entry.id   AF-A0A8T0DUG7-F1
#
_cell.length_a   1.000
_cell.length_b   1.000
_cell.length_c   1.000
_cell.angle_alpha   90.00
_cell.angle_beta   90.00
_cell.angle_gamma   90.00
#
_symmetry.space_group_name_H-M   'P 1'
#
loop_
_entity.id
_entity.type
_entity.pdbx_description
1 polymer ?
#
loop_
_entity_poly.entity_id
_entity_poly.type
_entity_poly.pdbx_seq_one_letter_code
_entity_poly.pdbx_strand_id
1 'polypeptide(L)'
;MTEPIRHISTESDNDELLRRSSFTNSLPLLANAPSIQKLSQNHLPIIDSKRFMRILDNTITRVLLVSSFPRIISNVKEFSLLLGRNATVLFESYGPLSKLYDEQCARSKHQPRFTDRDAVDQHRPIYLTFDETVSMTSEAVYHPERKRANVAQKLFELTRQLLRELLTNPSAISALIRHREQWDIEPSMNCRRLAIQLVHLRSLIRNDLLTTPKARACRDEFLERLRRRDSEQRRTVEELSNRLEDLQTAQRTQV
;
A
#
# COMPACT_ATOMS: atom_id res chain seq x y z
N MET A 1 43.39 52.31 42.03
CA MET A 1 44.43 51.27 42.02
C MET A 1 43.77 49.98 41.60
N THR A 2 44.23 49.46 40.48
CA THR A 2 43.65 48.40 39.63
C THR A 2 44.60 47.21 39.65
N GLU A 3 44.08 46.01 39.90
CA GLU A 3 44.75 44.75 39.58
C GLU A 3 43.80 43.81 38.81
N PRO A 4 44.30 43.05 37.80
CA PRO A 4 43.48 42.23 36.91
C PRO A 4 43.44 40.75 37.33
N ILE A 5 42.30 40.08 37.10
CA ILE A 5 42.15 38.63 37.30
C ILE A 5 42.02 37.93 35.95
N ARG A 6 42.77 36.82 35.86
CA ARG A 6 43.13 36.00 34.71
C ARG A 6 41.97 35.25 34.07
N HIS A 7 42.08 35.07 32.76
CA HIS A 7 41.42 34.04 31.95
C HIS A 7 41.63 32.63 32.52
N ILE A 8 40.57 31.83 32.57
CA ILE A 8 40.64 30.36 32.55
C ILE A 8 39.53 29.84 31.62
N SER A 9 39.96 29.30 30.48
CA SER A 9 39.21 28.36 29.66
C SER A 9 39.49 26.95 30.17
N THR A 10 38.47 26.09 30.25
CA THR A 10 38.66 24.62 30.24
C THR A 10 37.45 23.96 29.59
N GLU A 11 37.60 23.58 28.33
CA GLU A 11 36.96 22.40 27.75
C GLU A 11 37.31 21.18 28.64
N SER A 12 36.35 20.29 28.88
CA SER A 12 36.61 19.00 29.53
C SER A 12 35.85 17.92 28.80
N ASP A 13 36.60 17.23 27.94
CA ASP A 13 36.40 15.85 27.50
C ASP A 13 35.98 14.98 28.68
N ASN A 14 34.79 14.38 28.60
CA ASN A 14 34.41 13.20 29.38
C ASN A 14 33.11 12.64 28.82
N ASP A 15 33.20 11.76 27.79
CA ASP A 15 32.15 10.76 27.53
C ASP A 15 32.58 9.60 26.59
N GLU A 16 33.88 9.40 26.34
CA GLU A 16 34.39 8.30 25.49
C GLU A 16 34.54 6.94 26.20
N LEU A 17 34.12 6.77 27.45
CA LEU A 17 34.42 5.55 28.23
C LEU A 17 33.28 4.53 28.38
N LEU A 18 32.18 4.64 27.63
CA LEU A 18 31.10 3.64 27.62
C LEU A 18 31.11 2.72 26.38
N ARG A 19 32.29 2.43 25.81
CA ARG A 19 32.50 1.31 24.88
C ARG A 19 33.23 0.14 25.56
N ARG A 20 32.46 -0.70 26.25
CA ARG A 20 32.82 -2.11 26.52
C ARG A 20 31.73 -2.98 25.87
N SER A 21 32.00 -3.52 24.69
CA SER A 21 32.54 -4.87 24.48
C SER A 21 31.61 -5.98 25.00
N SER A 22 30.63 -6.36 24.19
CA SER A 22 30.09 -7.72 24.19
C SER A 22 30.53 -8.37 22.87
N PHE A 23 31.70 -9.03 22.94
CA PHE A 23 32.11 -9.98 21.92
C PHE A 23 31.21 -11.21 22.03
N THR A 24 30.32 -11.40 21.05
CA THR A 24 29.77 -12.72 20.74
C THR A 24 30.21 -13.05 19.33
N ASN A 25 31.03 -14.10 19.20
CA ASN A 25 31.46 -14.66 17.93
C ASN A 25 30.23 -15.18 17.17
N SER A 26 29.73 -14.42 16.19
CA SER A 26 28.72 -14.89 15.24
C SER A 26 29.39 -15.42 13.96
N LEU A 27 29.07 -16.69 13.68
CA LEU A 27 29.43 -17.55 12.56
C LEU A 27 29.64 -16.87 11.18
N PRO A 28 30.57 -17.38 10.34
CA PRO A 28 30.86 -16.82 9.03
C PRO A 28 29.88 -17.40 7.99
N LEU A 29 28.68 -16.82 7.87
CA LEU A 29 27.75 -17.22 6.79
C LEU A 29 26.97 -16.06 6.14
N LEU A 30 27.39 -14.82 6.41
CA LEU A 30 26.79 -13.61 5.82
C LEU A 30 27.83 -12.67 5.20
N ALA A 31 28.99 -13.20 4.79
CA ALA A 31 30.09 -12.41 4.21
C ALA A 31 29.75 -11.74 2.86
N ASN A 32 28.61 -12.07 2.23
CA ASN A 32 28.21 -11.53 0.92
C ASN A 32 26.89 -10.74 0.95
N ALA A 33 26.35 -10.42 2.13
CA ALA A 33 25.31 -9.39 2.18
C ALA A 33 25.97 -8.04 1.93
N PRO A 34 25.57 -7.24 0.92
CA PRO A 34 26.07 -5.88 0.80
C PRO A 34 25.79 -5.21 2.14
N SER A 35 26.87 -4.76 2.80
CA SER A 35 26.78 -3.98 4.02
C SER A 35 25.65 -2.99 3.83
N ILE A 36 24.63 -3.05 4.68
CA ILE A 36 23.69 -1.94 4.83
C ILE A 36 24.58 -0.81 5.30
N GLN A 37 25.16 -0.10 4.32
CA GLN A 37 25.80 1.18 4.50
C GLN A 37 24.80 1.92 5.33
N LYS A 38 25.20 2.28 6.57
CA LYS A 38 24.45 3.20 7.41
C LYS A 38 23.91 4.24 6.47
N LEU A 39 22.62 4.18 6.16
CA LEU A 39 21.97 5.15 5.30
C LEU A 39 22.35 6.46 5.96
N SER A 40 23.24 7.22 5.33
CA SER A 40 23.57 8.55 5.79
C SER A 40 22.19 9.19 5.96
N GLN A 41 21.84 9.57 7.19
CA GLN A 41 20.58 10.24 7.50
C GLN A 41 20.61 11.66 6.91
N ASN A 42 21.01 11.77 5.65
CA ASN A 42 20.83 12.92 4.80
C ASN A 42 19.33 12.95 4.59
N HIS A 43 18.68 13.76 5.41
CA HIS A 43 17.26 14.04 5.35
C HIS A 43 16.82 14.11 3.89
N LEU A 44 15.86 13.26 3.52
CA LEU A 44 15.20 13.42 2.24
C LEU A 44 14.61 14.84 2.22
N PRO A 45 14.83 15.62 1.15
CA PRO A 45 14.28 16.96 1.07
C PRO A 45 12.77 16.95 1.39
N ILE A 46 12.29 17.95 2.13
CA ILE A 46 10.89 17.99 2.61
C ILE A 46 9.90 17.88 1.43
N ILE A 47 10.27 18.42 0.27
CA ILE A 47 9.48 18.37 -0.98
C ILE A 47 9.36 16.91 -1.48
N ASP A 48 10.48 16.20 -1.55
CA ASP A 48 10.50 14.81 -2.00
C ASP A 48 9.75 13.92 -1.00
N SER A 49 9.97 14.13 0.29
CA SER A 49 9.26 13.47 1.39
C SER A 49 7.75 13.57 1.25
N LYS A 50 7.22 14.78 1.00
CA LYS A 50 5.79 15.00 0.77
C LYS A 50 5.30 14.30 -0.51
N ARG A 51 6.10 14.30 -1.58
CA ARG A 51 5.77 13.65 -2.85
C ARG A 51 5.70 12.12 -2.70
N PHE A 52 6.70 11.51 -2.06
CA PHE A 52 6.71 10.06 -1.78
C PHE A 52 5.52 9.64 -0.92
N MET A 53 5.24 10.39 0.15
CA MET A 53 4.09 10.10 1.00
C MET A 53 2.76 10.18 0.25
N ARG A 54 2.61 11.18 -0.63
CA ARG A 54 1.42 11.31 -1.50
C ARG A 54 1.30 10.16 -2.50
N ILE A 55 2.40 9.69 -3.07
CA ILE A 55 2.42 8.54 -3.98
C ILE A 55 2.00 7.27 -3.23
N LEU A 56 2.47 7.06 -2.00
CA LEU A 56 2.07 5.91 -1.18
C LEU A 56 0.59 5.97 -0.82
N ASP A 57 0.08 7.12 -0.38
CA ASP A 57 -1.35 7.29 -0.07
C ASP A 57 -2.24 7.01 -1.28
N ASN A 58 -1.85 7.53 -2.45
CA ASN A 58 -2.56 7.27 -3.69
C ASN A 58 -2.52 5.80 -4.08
N THR A 59 -1.37 5.13 -3.89
CA THR A 59 -1.23 3.70 -4.19
C THR A 59 -2.10 2.85 -3.26
N ILE A 60 -2.09 3.13 -1.95
CA ILE A 60 -2.95 2.46 -0.97
C ILE A 60 -4.42 2.62 -1.37
N THR A 61 -4.84 3.85 -1.65
CA THR A 61 -6.22 4.16 -2.06
C THR A 61 -6.62 3.38 -3.32
N ARG A 62 -5.74 3.36 -4.34
CA ARG A 62 -5.99 2.61 -5.59
C ARG A 62 -6.08 1.11 -5.37
N VAL A 63 -5.22 0.53 -4.54
CA VAL A 63 -5.28 -0.91 -4.21
C VAL A 63 -6.61 -1.24 -3.53
N LEU A 64 -7.03 -0.43 -2.56
CA LEU A 64 -8.31 -0.62 -1.88
C LEU A 64 -9.50 -0.48 -2.84
N LEU A 65 -9.48 0.49 -3.75
CA LEU A 65 -10.53 0.65 -4.76
C LEU A 65 -10.56 -0.50 -5.76
N VAL A 66 -9.44 -0.90 -6.35
CA VAL A 66 -9.43 -2.04 -7.30
C VAL A 66 -9.90 -3.32 -6.60
N SER A 67 -9.57 -3.50 -5.33
CA SER A 67 -10.03 -4.65 -4.56
C SER A 67 -11.54 -4.68 -4.33
N SER A 68 -12.23 -3.54 -4.44
CA SER A 68 -13.70 -3.47 -4.32
C SER A 68 -14.45 -3.74 -5.62
N PHE A 69 -13.75 -3.72 -6.77
CA PHE A 69 -14.38 -3.87 -8.08
C PHE A 69 -15.22 -5.15 -8.21
N PRO A 70 -14.77 -6.33 -7.78
CA PRO A 70 -15.59 -7.55 -7.86
C PRO A 70 -16.97 -7.41 -7.20
N ARG A 71 -17.02 -6.78 -6.02
CA ARG A 71 -18.28 -6.57 -5.29
C ARG A 71 -19.17 -5.53 -5.99
N ILE A 72 -18.55 -4.44 -6.46
CA ILE A 72 -19.25 -3.40 -7.21
C ILE A 72 -19.89 -3.99 -8.48
N ILE A 73 -19.18 -4.88 -9.19
CA ILE A 73 -19.67 -5.53 -10.41
C ILE A 73 -20.85 -6.45 -10.13
N SER A 74 -20.85 -7.17 -9.00
CA SER A 74 -21.98 -8.02 -8.62
C SER A 74 -23.27 -7.21 -8.42
N ASN A 75 -23.16 -5.99 -7.87
CA ASN A 75 -24.29 -5.14 -7.51
C ASN A 75 -24.21 -3.72 -8.11
N VAL A 76 -23.85 -3.59 -9.40
CA VAL A 76 -23.58 -2.27 -10.03
C VAL A 76 -24.74 -1.28 -9.85
N LYS A 77 -25.98 -1.78 -9.86
CA LYS A 77 -27.19 -0.96 -9.68
C LYS A 77 -27.27 -0.28 -8.32
N GLU A 78 -26.88 -0.96 -7.24
CA GLU A 78 -26.88 -0.42 -5.87
C GLU A 78 -25.84 0.71 -5.74
N PHE A 79 -24.70 0.56 -6.40
CA PHE A 79 -23.63 1.56 -6.38
C PHE A 79 -23.82 2.67 -7.43
N SER A 80 -24.77 2.56 -8.34
CA SER A 80 -24.91 3.47 -9.50
C SER A 80 -25.05 4.94 -9.10
N LEU A 81 -25.86 5.22 -8.07
CA LEU A 81 -26.07 6.58 -7.55
C LEU A 81 -24.79 7.16 -6.96
N LEU A 82 -23.99 6.33 -6.27
CA LEU A 82 -22.76 6.74 -5.62
C LEU A 82 -21.63 6.96 -6.64
N LEU A 83 -21.49 6.05 -7.60
CA LEU A 83 -20.42 6.04 -8.59
C LEU A 83 -20.63 7.07 -9.70
N GLY A 84 -21.89 7.34 -10.05
CA GLY A 84 -22.27 8.17 -11.18
C GLY A 84 -22.25 7.42 -12.52
N ARG A 85 -22.97 7.99 -13.50
CA ARG A 85 -23.30 7.33 -14.78
C ARG A 85 -22.08 6.81 -15.55
N ASN A 86 -21.01 7.61 -15.63
CA ASN A 86 -19.80 7.23 -16.38
C ASN A 86 -19.13 5.99 -15.81
N ALA A 87 -18.91 5.98 -14.48
CA ALA A 87 -18.29 4.85 -13.80
C ALA A 87 -19.19 3.61 -13.87
N THR A 88 -20.52 3.76 -13.76
CA THR A 88 -21.48 2.66 -13.92
C THR A 88 -21.34 1.98 -15.29
N VAL A 89 -21.34 2.75 -16.38
CA VAL A 89 -21.20 2.22 -17.75
C VAL A 89 -19.85 1.51 -17.94
N LEU A 90 -18.78 2.06 -17.36
CA LEU A 90 -17.46 1.41 -17.39
C LEU A 90 -17.46 0.09 -16.60
N PHE A 91 -18.14 0.00 -15.46
CA PHE A 91 -18.27 -1.24 -14.70
C PHE A 91 -19.08 -2.32 -15.44
N GLU A 92 -20.14 -1.92 -16.16
CA GLU A 92 -20.91 -2.82 -17.03
C GLU A 92 -20.05 -3.42 -18.15
N SER A 93 -19.10 -2.64 -18.69
CA SER A 93 -18.15 -3.11 -19.71
C SER A 93 -17.00 -3.94 -19.11
N TYR A 94 -16.55 -3.58 -17.90
CA TYR A 94 -15.47 -4.26 -17.19
C TYR A 94 -15.87 -5.67 -16.72
N GLY A 95 -17.10 -5.86 -16.23
CA GLY A 95 -17.55 -7.13 -15.65
C GLY A 95 -17.39 -8.35 -16.58
N PRO A 96 -17.94 -8.32 -17.80
CA PRO A 96 -17.78 -9.40 -18.78
C PRO A 96 -16.30 -9.63 -19.15
N LEU A 97 -15.52 -8.56 -19.28
CA LEU A 97 -14.11 -8.66 -19.64
C LEU A 97 -13.26 -9.29 -18.51
N SER A 98 -13.57 -8.97 -17.25
CA SER A 98 -12.94 -9.58 -16.08
C SER A 98 -13.21 -11.09 -16.04
N LYS A 99 -14.45 -11.51 -16.28
CA LYS A 99 -14.81 -12.94 -16.33
C LYS A 99 -14.06 -13.68 -17.44
N LEU A 100 -14.00 -13.09 -18.64
CA LEU A 100 -13.23 -13.66 -19.76
C LEU A 100 -11.74 -13.80 -19.43
N TYR A 101 -11.17 -12.82 -18.72
CA TYR A 101 -9.78 -12.88 -18.27
C TYR A 101 -9.57 -14.00 -17.23
N ASP A 102 -10.46 -14.10 -16.23
CA ASP A 102 -10.40 -15.14 -15.20
C ASP A 102 -10.53 -16.55 -15.80
N GLU A 103 -11.42 -16.74 -16.78
CA GLU A 103 -11.56 -17.99 -17.52
C GLU A 103 -10.29 -18.35 -18.30
N GLN A 104 -9.63 -17.37 -18.93
CA GLN A 104 -8.36 -17.59 -19.62
C GLN A 104 -7.24 -18.00 -18.66
N CYS A 105 -7.20 -17.37 -17.47
CA CYS A 105 -6.27 -17.74 -16.41
C CYS A 105 -6.57 -19.15 -15.88
N ALA A 106 -7.83 -19.51 -15.67
CA ALA A 106 -8.22 -20.85 -15.21
C ALA A 106 -7.82 -21.94 -16.22
N ARG A 107 -8.04 -21.71 -17.52
CA ARG A 107 -7.63 -22.64 -18.58
C ARG A 107 -6.12 -22.84 -18.65
N SER A 108 -5.33 -21.80 -18.35
CA SER A 108 -3.86 -21.93 -18.31
C SER A 108 -3.35 -22.77 -17.14
N LYS A 109 -4.09 -22.82 -16.01
CA LYS A 109 -3.75 -23.64 -14.85
C LYS A 109 -4.03 -25.14 -15.05
N HIS A 110 -4.87 -25.49 -16.03
CA HIS A 110 -5.24 -26.88 -16.36
C HIS A 110 -4.46 -27.45 -17.54
N GLN A 111 -3.47 -26.74 -18.07
CA GLN A 111 -2.52 -27.33 -19.01
C GLN A 111 -1.48 -28.11 -18.18
N PRO A 112 -1.53 -29.46 -18.13
CA PRO A 112 -0.46 -30.21 -17.49
C PRO A 112 0.84 -29.84 -18.20
N ARG A 113 1.85 -29.45 -17.44
CA ARG A 113 3.22 -29.47 -17.93
C ARG A 113 3.53 -30.92 -18.28
N PHE A 114 3.39 -31.28 -19.55
CA PHE A 114 4.01 -32.47 -20.11
C PHE A 114 5.53 -32.21 -20.16
N THR A 115 6.18 -32.36 -19.02
CA THR A 115 7.63 -32.47 -18.89
C THR A 115 7.91 -33.44 -17.74
N ASP A 116 7.91 -34.74 -18.04
CA ASP A 116 8.84 -35.76 -17.52
C ASP A 116 8.23 -37.16 -17.61
N ARG A 117 8.53 -37.85 -18.71
CA ARG A 117 8.70 -39.31 -18.89
C ARG A 117 8.39 -39.63 -20.34
N ASP A 118 9.42 -39.51 -21.17
CA ASP A 118 9.71 -40.38 -22.34
C ASP A 118 10.87 -39.76 -23.15
N ALA A 119 11.94 -39.34 -22.44
CA ALA A 119 13.21 -38.94 -23.03
C ALA A 119 14.30 -39.97 -22.71
N VAL A 120 13.95 -41.26 -22.77
CA VAL A 120 14.90 -42.37 -22.76
C VAL A 120 14.56 -43.27 -23.93
N ASP A 121 15.02 -42.86 -25.11
CA ASP A 121 15.53 -43.70 -26.18
C ASP A 121 15.32 -43.00 -27.53
N GLN A 122 16.38 -42.34 -28.01
CA GLN A 122 17.04 -42.72 -29.26
C GLN A 122 18.04 -41.63 -29.66
N HIS A 123 19.31 -42.00 -29.55
CA HIS A 123 20.40 -41.33 -30.23
C HIS A 123 20.12 -41.22 -31.73
N ARG A 124 20.12 -40.00 -32.27
CA ARG A 124 20.66 -39.74 -33.62
C ARG A 124 21.02 -38.25 -33.77
N PRO A 125 22.28 -37.90 -34.06
CA PRO A 125 22.61 -36.56 -34.49
C PRO A 125 22.36 -36.48 -35.99
N ILE A 126 21.44 -35.61 -36.43
CA ILE A 126 21.31 -35.26 -37.85
C ILE A 126 21.57 -33.77 -37.99
N TYR A 127 22.60 -33.49 -38.77
CA TYR A 127 23.14 -32.19 -39.12
C TYR A 127 22.08 -31.29 -39.76
N LEU A 128 22.22 -29.99 -39.46
CA LEU A 128 21.63 -28.87 -40.20
C LEU A 128 21.87 -29.05 -41.71
N THR A 129 20.78 -29.14 -42.48
CA THR A 129 20.81 -28.85 -43.91
C THR A 129 19.78 -27.76 -44.21
N PHE A 130 20.31 -26.73 -44.85
CA PHE A 130 19.64 -25.58 -45.41
C PHE A 130 19.23 -25.97 -46.83
N ASP A 131 17.93 -25.90 -47.15
CA ASP A 131 17.32 -25.31 -48.36
C ASP A 131 16.02 -26.00 -48.85
N GLU A 132 15.16 -25.17 -49.44
CA GLU A 132 14.12 -25.39 -50.45
C GLU A 132 12.76 -26.11 -50.18
N THR A 133 11.72 -25.27 -50.20
CA THR A 133 10.39 -25.42 -50.86
C THR A 133 9.50 -26.63 -50.55
N VAL A 134 8.43 -26.43 -49.75
CA VAL A 134 7.07 -26.94 -50.07
C VAL A 134 5.99 -25.98 -49.55
N SER A 135 5.02 -25.76 -50.42
CA SER A 135 3.81 -24.95 -50.38
C SER A 135 2.81 -25.25 -49.25
N MET A 136 2.11 -24.17 -48.84
CA MET A 136 0.73 -24.07 -48.34
C MET A 136 0.04 -25.35 -47.82
N THR A 137 -0.27 -25.38 -46.52
CA THR A 137 -1.65 -25.53 -46.02
C THR A 137 -1.70 -25.43 -44.49
N SER A 138 -2.84 -24.92 -44.01
CA SER A 138 -3.35 -24.99 -42.63
C SER A 138 -2.98 -23.84 -41.68
N GLU A 139 -3.66 -22.72 -41.92
CA GLU A 139 -4.10 -21.75 -40.91
C GLU A 139 -4.81 -22.45 -39.73
N ALA A 140 -4.07 -22.94 -38.74
CA ALA A 140 -4.67 -23.43 -37.50
C ALA A 140 -3.82 -23.20 -36.24
N VAL A 141 -2.67 -22.51 -36.35
CA VAL A 141 -1.84 -22.13 -35.20
C VAL A 141 -2.11 -20.68 -34.82
N TYR A 142 -3.38 -20.34 -34.58
CA TYR A 142 -3.76 -19.01 -34.08
C TYR A 142 -3.40 -18.90 -32.59
N HIS A 143 -2.24 -18.28 -32.33
CA HIS A 143 -1.69 -17.86 -31.05
C HIS A 143 -2.72 -17.56 -29.93
N PRO A 144 -2.96 -18.50 -28.98
CA PRO A 144 -3.74 -18.21 -27.77
C PRO A 144 -3.11 -17.10 -26.92
N GLU A 145 -1.79 -16.98 -26.96
CA GLU A 145 -0.98 -15.95 -26.27
C GLU A 145 -1.32 -14.52 -26.73
N ARG A 146 -1.52 -14.29 -28.03
CA ARG A 146 -1.86 -12.95 -28.57
C ARG A 146 -3.27 -12.50 -28.17
N LYS A 147 -4.24 -13.43 -28.16
CA LYS A 147 -5.61 -13.14 -27.70
C LYS A 147 -5.66 -12.87 -26.19
N ARG A 148 -4.84 -13.57 -25.38
CA ARG A 148 -4.67 -13.32 -23.94
C ARG A 148 -4.08 -11.95 -23.64
N ALA A 149 -2.99 -11.58 -24.32
CA ALA A 149 -2.37 -10.26 -24.18
C ALA A 149 -3.37 -9.12 -24.47
N ASN A 150 -4.23 -9.30 -25.48
CA ASN A 150 -5.23 -8.31 -25.85
C ASN A 150 -6.34 -8.13 -24.78
N VAL A 151 -6.80 -9.21 -24.13
CA VAL A 151 -7.80 -9.11 -23.06
C VAL A 151 -7.21 -8.49 -21.81
N ALA A 152 -6.00 -8.91 -21.42
CA ALA A 152 -5.29 -8.34 -20.26
C ALA A 152 -5.06 -6.83 -20.43
N GLN A 153 -4.62 -6.40 -21.61
CA GLN A 153 -4.36 -4.99 -21.91
C GLN A 153 -5.64 -4.16 -21.91
N LYS A 154 -6.73 -4.67 -22.51
CA LYS A 154 -8.04 -4.01 -22.47
C LYS A 154 -8.57 -3.90 -21.05
N LEU A 155 -8.42 -4.95 -20.24
CA LEU A 155 -8.84 -4.94 -18.84
C LEU A 155 -8.04 -3.92 -18.05
N PHE A 156 -6.73 -3.87 -18.24
CA PHE A 156 -5.86 -2.88 -17.61
C PHE A 156 -6.25 -1.44 -17.98
N GLU A 157 -6.56 -1.19 -19.25
CA GLU A 157 -7.00 0.13 -19.71
C GLU A 157 -8.34 0.53 -19.08
N LEU A 158 -9.31 -0.38 -19.05
CA LEU A 158 -10.59 -0.14 -18.40
C LEU A 158 -10.44 0.08 -16.89
N THR A 159 -9.61 -0.70 -16.19
CA THR A 159 -9.28 -0.46 -14.77
C THR A 159 -8.71 0.94 -14.58
N ARG A 160 -7.83 1.38 -15.48
CA ARG A 160 -7.22 2.71 -15.43
C ARG A 160 -8.25 3.82 -15.64
N GLN A 161 -9.17 3.64 -16.59
CA GLN A 161 -10.27 4.58 -16.84
C GLN A 161 -11.23 4.64 -15.66
N LEU A 162 -11.65 3.49 -15.12
CA LEU A 162 -12.45 3.39 -13.90
C LEU A 162 -11.80 4.12 -12.73
N LEU A 163 -10.51 3.89 -12.49
CA LEU A 163 -9.79 4.58 -11.43
C LEU A 163 -9.75 6.10 -11.64
N ARG A 164 -9.64 6.59 -12.87
CA ARG A 164 -9.69 8.04 -13.15
C ARG A 164 -11.07 8.61 -12.82
N GLU A 165 -12.14 7.98 -13.32
CA GLU A 165 -13.51 8.42 -13.04
C GLU A 165 -13.79 8.39 -11.52
N LEU A 166 -13.41 7.32 -10.83
CA LEU A 166 -13.61 7.24 -9.38
C LEU A 166 -12.81 8.32 -8.63
N LEU A 167 -11.56 8.60 -9.04
CA LEU A 167 -10.74 9.64 -8.43
C LEU A 167 -11.27 11.06 -8.67
N THR A 168 -12.11 11.27 -9.70
CA THR A 168 -12.82 12.54 -9.86
C THR A 168 -13.98 12.72 -8.88
N ASN A 169 -14.47 11.64 -8.26
CA ASN A 169 -15.53 11.66 -7.25
C ASN A 169 -14.99 11.24 -5.86
N PRO A 170 -14.34 12.15 -5.12
CA PRO A 170 -13.74 11.84 -3.82
C PRO A 170 -14.78 11.46 -2.74
N SER A 171 -16.02 11.92 -2.89
CA SER A 171 -17.13 11.58 -1.99
C SER A 171 -17.49 10.09 -2.13
N ALA A 172 -17.57 9.58 -3.37
CA ALA A 172 -17.80 8.17 -3.64
C ALA A 172 -16.69 7.28 -3.05
N ILE A 173 -15.43 7.66 -3.27
CA ILE A 173 -14.27 6.95 -2.70
C ILE A 173 -14.35 6.91 -1.18
N SER A 174 -14.63 8.07 -0.57
CA SER A 174 -14.73 8.17 0.88
C SER A 174 -15.82 7.28 1.46
N ALA A 175 -16.98 7.21 0.79
CA ALA A 175 -18.09 6.36 1.20
C ALA A 175 -17.73 4.87 1.05
N LEU A 176 -17.16 4.47 -0.09
CA LEU A 176 -16.73 3.10 -0.35
C LEU A 176 -15.67 2.62 0.66
N ILE A 177 -14.72 3.48 1.03
CA ILE A 177 -13.67 3.14 1.99
C ILE A 177 -14.19 3.10 3.43
N ARG A 178 -14.99 4.08 3.86
CA ARG A 178 -15.49 4.18 5.24
C ARG A 178 -16.49 3.08 5.56
N HIS A 179 -17.38 2.77 4.63
CA HIS A 179 -18.48 1.85 4.85
C HIS A 179 -18.17 0.45 4.31
N ARG A 180 -16.91 0.13 3.98
CA ARG A 180 -16.50 -1.14 3.34
C ARG A 180 -17.09 -2.39 4.00
N GLU A 181 -17.24 -2.38 5.33
CA GLU A 181 -17.79 -3.49 6.12
C GLU A 181 -19.32 -3.61 5.93
N GLN A 182 -20.02 -2.47 5.83
CA GLN A 182 -21.47 -2.43 5.59
C GLN A 182 -21.83 -2.86 4.17
N TRP A 183 -20.95 -2.58 3.19
CA TRP A 183 -21.14 -2.94 1.79
C TRP A 183 -20.62 -4.35 1.45
N ASP A 184 -20.10 -5.09 2.44
CA ASP A 184 -19.49 -6.42 2.25
C ASP A 184 -18.41 -6.40 1.16
N ILE A 185 -17.62 -5.33 1.16
CA ILE A 185 -16.49 -5.11 0.25
C ILE A 185 -15.25 -5.67 0.94
N GLU A 186 -15.07 -6.98 0.84
CA GLU A 186 -13.89 -7.64 1.38
C GLU A 186 -12.80 -7.80 0.30
N PRO A 187 -11.60 -7.21 0.48
CA PRO A 187 -10.52 -7.39 -0.47
C PRO A 187 -10.04 -8.84 -0.45
N SER A 188 -9.67 -9.35 -1.63
CA SER A 188 -8.97 -10.63 -1.75
C SER A 188 -7.75 -10.67 -0.83
N MET A 189 -7.39 -11.86 -0.33
CA MET A 189 -6.26 -12.03 0.61
C MET A 189 -4.97 -11.38 0.09
N ASN A 190 -4.70 -11.47 -1.21
CA ASN A 190 -3.53 -10.86 -1.84
C ASN A 190 -3.60 -9.33 -1.82
N CYS A 191 -4.76 -8.74 -2.13
CA CYS A 191 -4.96 -7.28 -2.09
C CYS A 191 -4.87 -6.75 -0.65
N ARG A 192 -5.43 -7.49 0.32
CA ARG A 192 -5.33 -7.17 1.75
C ARG A 192 -3.89 -7.17 2.21
N ARG A 193 -3.14 -8.22 1.89
CA ARG A 193 -1.72 -8.34 2.25
C ARG A 193 -0.90 -7.20 1.64
N LEU A 194 -1.14 -6.88 0.37
CA LEU A 194 -0.47 -5.75 -0.30
C LEU A 194 -0.80 -4.42 0.38
N ALA A 195 -2.07 -4.17 0.70
CA ALA A 195 -2.49 -2.95 1.40
C ALA A 195 -1.81 -2.83 2.77
N ILE A 196 -1.74 -3.93 3.55
CA ILE A 196 -1.04 -3.96 4.84
C ILE A 196 0.46 -3.64 4.65
N GLN A 197 1.11 -4.26 3.66
CA GLN A 197 2.53 -3.99 3.36
C GLN A 197 2.77 -2.53 2.97
N LEU A 198 1.87 -1.92 2.19
CA LEU A 198 1.96 -0.51 1.81
C LEU A 198 1.75 0.42 3.01
N VAL A 199 0.84 0.08 3.93
CA VAL A 199 0.64 0.83 5.19
C VAL A 199 1.87 0.71 6.09
N HIS A 200 2.47 -0.48 6.19
CA HIS A 200 3.74 -0.67 6.91
C HIS A 200 4.87 0.13 6.28
N LEU A 201 5.02 0.08 4.96
CA LEU A 201 6.01 0.86 4.21
C LEU A 201 5.82 2.36 4.44
N ARG A 202 4.57 2.83 4.42
CA ARG A 202 4.23 4.22 4.75
C ARG A 202 4.67 4.59 6.17
N SER A 203 4.41 3.73 7.15
CA SER A 203 4.82 3.95 8.54
C SER A 203 6.34 4.02 8.67
N LEU A 204 7.05 3.06 8.07
CA LEU A 204 8.51 2.96 8.07
C LEU A 204 9.12 4.21 7.42
N ILE A 205 8.62 4.62 6.25
CA ILE A 205 9.10 5.84 5.59
C ILE A 205 8.86 7.08 6.46
N ARG A 206 7.64 7.25 6.98
CA ARG A 206 7.31 8.41 7.80
C ARG A 206 8.13 8.48 9.08
N ASN A 207 8.25 7.36 9.78
CA ASN A 207 8.85 7.34 11.10
C ASN A 207 10.37 7.15 11.01
N ASP A 208 10.86 6.19 10.25
CA ASP A 208 12.27 5.77 10.32
C ASP A 208 13.16 6.45 9.27
N LEU A 209 12.62 6.85 8.11
CA LEU A 209 13.41 7.54 7.08
C LEU A 209 13.24 9.06 7.08
N LEU A 210 12.04 9.56 7.32
CA LEU A 210 11.71 10.98 7.17
C LEU A 210 11.75 11.78 8.49
N THR A 211 11.85 11.11 9.65
CA THR A 211 11.96 11.81 10.94
C THR A 211 13.24 11.44 11.66
N THR A 212 13.93 12.44 12.21
CA THR A 212 15.03 12.21 13.15
C THR A 212 14.50 11.71 14.49
N PRO A 213 15.33 11.01 15.28
CA PRO A 213 14.98 10.63 16.65
C PRO A 213 14.52 11.83 17.50
N LYS A 214 15.18 12.99 17.35
CA LYS A 214 14.81 14.23 18.02
C LYS A 214 13.44 14.77 17.59
N ALA A 215 13.15 14.77 16.28
CA ALA A 215 11.85 15.18 15.77
C ALA A 215 10.73 14.22 16.21
N ARG A 216 11.03 12.92 16.30
CA ARG A 216 10.11 11.91 16.81
C ARG A 216 9.78 12.16 18.28
N ALA A 217 10.78 12.34 19.14
CA ALA A 217 10.59 12.62 20.56
C ALA A 217 9.75 13.90 20.78
N CYS A 218 10.06 14.98 20.06
CA CYS A 218 9.31 16.24 20.15
C CYS A 218 7.83 16.08 19.71
N ARG A 219 7.58 15.33 18.63
CA ARG A 219 6.22 15.01 18.17
C ARG A 219 5.46 14.19 19.21
N ASP A 220 6.09 13.17 19.78
CA ASP A 220 5.45 12.27 20.73
C ASP A 220 5.12 13.01 22.03
N GLU A 221 6.00 13.90 22.50
CA GLU A 221 5.73 14.81 23.61
C GLU A 221 4.55 15.75 23.31
N PHE A 222 4.49 16.32 22.10
CA PHE A 222 3.36 17.15 21.67
C PHE A 222 2.03 16.37 21.66
N LEU A 223 2.04 15.15 21.10
CA LEU A 223 0.86 14.29 21.08
C LEU A 223 0.39 13.92 22.49
N GLU A 224 1.31 13.71 23.42
CA GLU A 224 0.98 13.43 24.81
C GLU A 224 0.34 14.65 25.49
N ARG A 225 0.86 15.86 25.25
CA ARG A 225 0.20 17.10 25.72
C ARG A 225 -1.19 17.29 25.12
N LEU A 226 -1.37 16.91 23.85
CA LEU A 226 -2.68 16.97 23.20
C LEU A 226 -3.68 15.99 23.84
N ARG A 227 -3.27 14.74 24.08
CA ARG A 227 -4.11 13.73 24.77
C ARG A 227 -4.52 14.18 26.16
N ARG A 228 -3.63 14.80 26.92
CA ARG A 228 -3.96 15.36 28.23
C ARG A 228 -5.03 16.43 28.13
N ARG A 229 -4.87 17.40 27.22
CA ARG A 229 -5.89 18.43 26.96
C ARG A 229 -7.22 17.84 26.51
N ASP A 230 -7.22 16.87 25.59
CA ASP A 230 -8.44 16.20 25.15
C ASP A 230 -9.15 15.48 26.32
N SER A 231 -8.37 14.86 27.22
CA SER A 231 -8.92 14.19 28.41
C SER A 231 -9.51 15.19 29.42
N GLU A 232 -8.86 16.33 29.62
CA GLU A 232 -9.35 17.42 30.46
C GLU A 232 -10.62 18.03 29.87
N GLN A 233 -10.64 18.29 28.56
CA GLN A 233 -11.80 18.78 27.85
C GLN A 233 -12.99 17.83 27.96
N ARG A 234 -12.77 16.51 27.78
CA ARG A 234 -13.84 15.51 27.96
C ARG A 234 -14.43 15.55 29.36
N ARG A 235 -13.58 15.63 30.41
CA ARG A 235 -14.06 15.76 31.79
C ARG A 235 -14.88 17.02 31.99
N THR A 236 -14.43 18.17 31.48
CA THR A 236 -15.19 19.42 31.58
C THR A 236 -16.53 19.35 30.84
N VAL A 237 -16.58 18.68 29.68
CA VAL A 237 -17.83 18.47 28.93
C VAL A 237 -18.77 17.56 29.71
N GLU A 238 -18.27 16.48 30.31
CA GLU A 238 -19.05 15.60 31.17
C GLU A 238 -19.60 16.34 32.40
N GLU A 239 -18.76 17.11 33.10
CA GLU A 239 -19.19 17.92 34.26
C GLU A 239 -20.27 18.95 33.90
N LEU A 240 -20.11 19.65 32.77
CA LEU A 240 -21.10 20.62 32.29
C LEU A 240 -22.39 19.93 31.83
N SER A 241 -22.29 18.75 31.22
CA SER A 241 -23.45 17.96 30.80
C SER A 241 -24.26 17.48 32.01
N ASN A 242 -23.59 16.96 33.04
CA ASN A 242 -24.23 16.56 34.28
C ASN A 242 -24.92 17.75 34.97
N ARG A 243 -24.26 18.91 35.04
CA ARG A 243 -24.88 20.13 35.60
C ARG A 243 -26.09 20.59 34.79
N LEU A 244 -26.05 20.47 33.47
CA LEU A 244 -27.20 20.78 32.61
C LEU A 244 -28.36 19.82 32.87
N GLU A 245 -28.09 18.52 33.04
CA GLU A 245 -29.10 17.53 33.40
C GLU A 245 -29.69 17.79 34.79
N ASP A 246 -28.87 18.13 35.78
CA ASP A 246 -29.32 18.50 37.12
C ASP A 246 -30.21 19.74 37.10
N LEU A 247 -29.85 20.76 36.30
CA LEU A 247 -30.66 21.97 36.15
C LEU A 247 -31.97 21.70 35.39
N GLN A 248 -31.94 20.87 34.35
CA GLN A 248 -33.15 20.50 33.60
C GLN A 248 -34.10 19.65 34.45
N THR A 249 -33.58 18.74 35.27
CA THR A 249 -34.39 17.94 36.19
C THR A 249 -34.99 18.82 37.28
N ALA A 250 -34.21 19.72 37.89
CA ALA A 250 -34.70 20.70 38.85
C ALA A 250 -35.78 21.64 38.29
N GLN A 251 -35.64 22.06 37.02
CA GLN A 251 -36.64 22.88 36.34
C GLN A 251 -37.94 22.10 36.07
N ARG A 252 -37.84 20.80 35.77
CA ARG A 252 -39.01 19.92 35.56
C ARG A 252 -39.76 19.59 36.85
N THR A 253 -39.09 19.58 38.00
CA THR A 253 -39.76 19.38 39.32
C THR A 253 -40.40 20.64 39.89
N GLN A 254 -40.15 21.82 39.31
CA GLN A 254 -40.76 23.09 39.72
C GLN A 254 -42.02 23.50 38.92
N VAL A 255 -42.42 22.71 37.92
CA VAL A 255 -43.68 22.85 37.16
C VAL A 255 -44.63 21.74 37.54
#